data_AF-A0A0W1KKH2-F1
#
_entry.id   AF-A0A0W1KKH2-F1
#
_cell.length_a   1.000
_cell.length_b   1.000
_cell.length_c   1.000
_cell.angle_alpha   90.00
_cell.angle_beta   90.00
_cell.angle_gamma   90.00
#
_symmetry.space_group_name_H-M   'P 1'
#
loop_
_entity.id
_entity.type
_entity.pdbx_description
1 polymer ?
#
loop_
_entity_poly.entity_id
_entity_poly.type
_entity_poly.pdbx_seq_one_letter_code
_entity_poly.pdbx_strand_id
1 'polypeptide(L)'
;MNTLQMTGHLATSRIRNARGHALLDALAVVAFSVSSWLLLTTAGGVWMFYERLDTTGPRLLEQGVPLDVTDGLSGVYMSLAVLALGLLIIPLLSLGASAARLGANGRARRLASLRLIGLSAGQVNLMTLVETLIQAAVGFTIGGAIYLLTLPAWSNMSFTTLPITTTEMLLPWWGWLAAAALVAVITIGSTLAGLWRVSISPLGVSRRETPKAMKYWRVIGVVAAIPVLGVMMQNLDPETSTIANFLLSALMLMVFFLTVSLAGPLFIQMAARPVAVTARTPRLLGTRRVLDDPRAAWRNISAISLMALLASVVVFIMTMDVTGYGSINEDVDNLRRTLTGDITKGVAIALAFSLILGATGTLIHQASDVFDRAEESAALMRIGLPYSTLLKARLWQVIPPLLLMLSVTIGLGALLGTFAEQKANTDNLVILVWVVGLGIALTLAAVVATAPIQAMVLSQKSRKND
;
A
#
# COMPACT_ATOMS: atom_id res chain seq x y z
N MET A 1 12.85 -5.19 -38.94
CA MET A 1 11.59 -5.28 -38.17
C MET A 1 11.76 -4.41 -36.93
N ASN A 2 10.89 -3.42 -36.73
CA ASN A 2 11.06 -2.44 -35.65
C ASN A 2 10.82 -3.11 -34.28
N THR A 3 11.64 -2.84 -33.26
CA THR A 3 11.57 -3.50 -31.94
C THR A 3 10.20 -3.34 -31.27
N LEU A 4 9.54 -2.21 -31.51
CA LEU A 4 8.17 -1.93 -31.07
C LEU A 4 7.12 -2.86 -31.70
N GLN A 5 7.25 -3.17 -33.01
CA GLN A 5 6.32 -4.05 -33.73
C GLN A 5 6.45 -5.51 -33.30
N MET A 6 7.68 -6.00 -33.07
CA MET A 6 7.89 -7.35 -32.50
C MET A 6 7.27 -7.49 -31.11
N THR A 7 7.36 -6.44 -30.28
CA THR A 7 6.82 -6.44 -28.91
C THR A 7 5.29 -6.56 -28.93
N GLY A 8 4.61 -5.83 -29.83
CA GLY A 8 3.16 -5.92 -30.00
C GLY A 8 2.66 -7.32 -30.42
N HIS A 9 3.32 -7.95 -31.38
CA HIS A 9 2.98 -9.31 -31.84
C HIS A 9 3.27 -10.40 -30.78
N LEU A 10 4.30 -10.21 -29.96
CA LEU A 10 4.63 -11.13 -28.87
C LEU A 10 3.71 -10.97 -27.66
N ALA A 11 3.23 -9.76 -27.38
CA ALA A 11 2.24 -9.51 -26.33
C ALA A 11 0.88 -10.16 -26.67
N THR A 12 0.43 -10.02 -27.92
CA THR A 12 -0.84 -10.61 -28.39
C THR A 12 -0.81 -12.13 -28.51
N SER A 13 0.28 -12.72 -29.00
CA SER A 13 0.44 -14.19 -29.03
C SER A 13 0.54 -14.83 -27.64
N ARG A 14 1.02 -14.09 -26.63
CA ARG A 14 1.09 -14.52 -25.23
C ARG A 14 -0.28 -14.70 -24.57
N ILE A 15 -1.23 -13.81 -24.86
CA ILE A 15 -2.62 -13.93 -24.35
C ILE A 15 -3.25 -15.22 -24.88
N ARG A 16 -2.87 -15.64 -26.09
CA ARG A 16 -3.37 -16.86 -26.74
C ARG A 16 -2.72 -18.16 -26.26
N ASN A 17 -1.47 -18.12 -25.78
CA ASN A 17 -0.68 -19.29 -25.33
C ASN A 17 -0.36 -19.22 -23.83
N ALA A 18 -1.39 -19.06 -23.01
CA ALA A 18 -1.29 -18.90 -21.55
C ALA A 18 -0.72 -20.14 -20.84
N ARG A 19 0.60 -20.20 -20.65
CA ARG A 19 1.25 -21.14 -19.70
C ARG A 19 2.15 -20.38 -18.74
N GLY A 20 1.74 -20.26 -17.47
CA GLY A 20 2.50 -19.72 -16.33
C GLY A 20 2.70 -18.20 -16.30
N HIS A 21 3.14 -17.58 -17.40
CA HIS A 21 3.48 -16.16 -17.46
C HIS A 21 2.28 -15.22 -17.56
N ALA A 22 1.15 -15.68 -18.12
CA ALA A 22 -0.07 -14.88 -18.24
C ALA A 22 -0.66 -14.52 -16.86
N LEU A 23 -0.48 -15.37 -15.85
CA LEU A 23 -0.95 -15.10 -14.48
C LEU A 23 -0.20 -13.92 -13.85
N LEU A 24 1.12 -13.85 -14.04
CA LEU A 24 1.93 -12.73 -13.53
C LEU A 24 1.57 -11.41 -14.24
N ASP A 25 1.31 -11.49 -15.54
CA ASP A 25 0.88 -10.32 -16.32
C ASP A 25 -0.53 -9.85 -15.91
N ALA A 26 -1.46 -10.77 -15.68
CA ALA A 26 -2.81 -10.46 -15.17
C ALA A 26 -2.76 -9.86 -13.76
N LEU A 27 -1.95 -10.43 -12.86
CA LEU A 27 -1.74 -9.89 -11.51
C LEU A 27 -1.15 -8.48 -11.56
N ALA A 28 -0.22 -8.21 -12.47
CA ALA A 28 0.31 -6.85 -12.66
C ALA A 28 -0.77 -5.87 -13.13
N VAL A 29 -1.61 -6.25 -14.10
CA VAL A 29 -2.73 -5.43 -14.57
C VAL A 29 -3.74 -5.17 -13.44
N VAL A 30 -4.10 -6.18 -12.65
CA VAL A 30 -4.97 -6.02 -11.47
C VAL A 30 -4.36 -5.04 -10.46
N ALA A 31 -3.06 -5.16 -10.19
CA ALA A 31 -2.36 -4.25 -9.28
C ALA A 31 -2.44 -2.79 -9.74
N PHE A 32 -2.14 -2.54 -11.02
CA PHE A 32 -2.21 -1.20 -11.61
C PHE A 32 -3.65 -0.69 -11.65
N SER A 33 -4.63 -1.56 -11.89
CA SER A 33 -6.05 -1.21 -11.87
C SER A 33 -6.51 -0.75 -10.48
N VAL A 34 -6.23 -1.56 -9.46
CA VAL A 34 -6.57 -1.23 -8.06
C VAL A 34 -5.85 0.03 -7.61
N SER A 35 -4.55 0.15 -7.87
CA SER A 35 -3.78 1.34 -7.51
C SER A 35 -4.30 2.61 -8.21
N SER A 36 -4.61 2.53 -9.51
CA SER A 36 -5.10 3.69 -10.26
C SER A 36 -6.51 4.09 -9.84
N TRP A 37 -7.41 3.12 -9.59
CA TRP A 37 -8.76 3.37 -9.09
C TRP A 37 -8.72 4.13 -7.75
N LEU A 38 -7.95 3.62 -6.79
CA LEU A 38 -7.84 4.23 -5.46
C LEU A 38 -7.13 5.59 -5.52
N LEU A 39 -6.10 5.74 -6.35
CA LEU A 39 -5.43 7.02 -6.57
C LEU A 39 -6.39 8.08 -7.12
N LEU A 40 -7.14 7.76 -8.18
CA LEU A 40 -8.10 8.68 -8.81
C LEU A 40 -9.24 9.04 -7.86
N THR A 41 -9.76 8.06 -7.11
CA THR A 41 -10.83 8.30 -6.13
C THR A 41 -10.36 9.22 -5.00
N THR A 42 -9.15 8.99 -4.48
CA THR A 42 -8.60 9.82 -3.39
C THR A 42 -8.24 11.22 -3.88
N ALA A 43 -7.65 11.33 -5.08
CA ALA A 43 -7.37 12.62 -5.71
C ALA A 43 -8.66 13.40 -6.01
N GLY A 44 -9.71 12.73 -6.48
CA GLY A 44 -11.04 13.31 -6.69
C GLY A 44 -11.66 13.81 -5.39
N GLY A 45 -11.48 13.07 -4.28
CA GLY A 45 -11.88 13.54 -2.95
C GLY A 45 -11.14 14.80 -2.50
N VAL A 46 -9.82 14.87 -2.71
CA VAL A 46 -9.03 16.10 -2.42
C VAL A 46 -9.50 17.26 -3.29
N TRP A 47 -9.76 17.02 -4.58
CA TRP A 47 -10.27 18.02 -5.49
C TRP A 47 -11.65 18.56 -5.06
N MET A 48 -12.56 17.67 -4.66
CA MET A 48 -13.86 18.04 -4.10
C MET A 48 -13.72 18.98 -2.90
N PHE A 49 -12.84 18.66 -1.94
CA PHE A 49 -12.59 19.54 -0.79
C PHE A 49 -11.91 20.86 -1.17
N TYR A 50 -11.13 20.87 -2.26
CA TYR A 50 -10.49 22.08 -2.79
C TYR A 50 -11.52 23.05 -3.36
N GLU A 51 -12.44 22.58 -4.20
CA GLU A 51 -13.55 23.41 -4.71
C GLU A 51 -14.50 23.87 -3.58
N ARG A 52 -14.59 23.08 -2.51
CA ARG A 52 -15.37 23.41 -1.30
C ARG A 52 -14.71 24.44 -0.39
N LEU A 53 -13.43 24.79 -0.57
CA LEU A 53 -12.76 25.78 0.28
C LEU A 53 -13.52 27.12 0.31
N ASP A 54 -13.90 27.61 -0.87
CA ASP A 54 -14.54 28.92 -1.02
C ASP A 54 -16.08 28.84 -1.00
N THR A 55 -16.66 27.67 -1.27
CA THR A 55 -18.12 27.51 -1.46
C THR A 55 -18.86 26.98 -0.23
N THR A 56 -18.16 26.37 0.75
CA THR A 56 -18.80 25.75 1.92
C THR A 56 -19.42 26.78 2.87
N GLY A 57 -18.70 27.87 3.19
CA GLY A 57 -19.19 28.91 4.09
C GLY A 57 -20.53 29.50 3.64
N PRO A 58 -20.63 30.05 2.41
CA PRO A 58 -21.88 30.58 1.87
C PRO A 58 -23.04 29.57 1.87
N ARG A 59 -22.77 28.30 1.50
CA ARG A 59 -23.79 27.24 1.45
C ARG A 59 -24.32 26.84 2.83
N LEU A 60 -23.48 26.89 3.86
CA LEU A 60 -23.89 26.60 5.24
C LEU A 60 -24.67 27.76 5.86
N LEU A 61 -24.35 29.00 5.47
CA LEU A 61 -25.14 30.17 5.86
C LEU A 61 -26.56 30.13 5.29
N GLU A 62 -26.71 29.68 4.04
CA GLU A 62 -28.03 29.42 3.44
C GLU A 62 -28.83 28.33 4.18
N GLN A 63 -28.15 27.41 4.86
CA GLN A 63 -28.75 26.38 5.72
C GLN A 63 -29.01 26.87 7.15
N GLY A 64 -28.72 28.13 7.46
CA GLY A 64 -28.95 28.74 8.77
C GLY A 64 -27.88 28.45 9.83
N VAL A 65 -26.70 27.96 9.43
CA VAL A 65 -25.58 27.73 10.36
C VAL A 65 -24.85 29.04 10.67
N PRO A 66 -24.58 29.40 11.94
CA PRO A 66 -23.92 30.67 12.30
C PRO A 66 -22.49 30.82 11.74
N LEU A 67 -22.11 32.06 11.36
CA LEU A 67 -20.83 32.42 10.74
C LEU A 67 -19.60 32.06 11.59
N ASP A 68 -19.68 32.26 12.90
CA ASP A 68 -18.62 32.03 13.88
C ASP A 68 -18.19 30.57 13.94
N VAL A 69 -19.10 29.64 13.67
CA VAL A 69 -18.80 28.20 13.67
C VAL A 69 -18.39 27.66 12.30
N THR A 70 -18.73 28.37 11.21
CA THR A 70 -18.34 27.96 9.84
C THR A 70 -16.90 28.32 9.48
N ASP A 71 -16.28 29.25 10.22
CA ASP A 71 -14.94 29.74 9.92
C ASP A 71 -13.89 28.65 10.17
N GLY A 72 -13.00 28.43 9.19
CA GLY A 72 -11.93 27.43 9.25
C GLY A 72 -12.33 25.96 9.03
N LEU A 73 -13.62 25.58 9.01
CA LEU A 73 -14.05 24.19 8.81
C LEU A 73 -13.55 23.59 7.50
N SER A 74 -13.69 24.33 6.39
CA SER A 74 -13.22 23.88 5.07
C SER A 74 -11.72 23.58 5.09
N GLY A 75 -10.93 24.35 5.85
CA GLY A 75 -9.49 24.14 6.03
C GLY A 75 -9.17 22.84 6.78
N VAL A 76 -9.96 22.51 7.81
CA VAL A 76 -9.86 21.23 8.53
C VAL A 76 -10.13 20.07 7.57
N TYR A 77 -11.24 20.09 6.84
CA TYR A 77 -11.56 19.02 5.88
C TYR A 77 -10.51 18.88 4.77
N MET A 78 -10.00 19.99 4.25
CA MET A 78 -8.90 20.00 3.27
C MET A 78 -7.64 19.31 3.83
N SER A 79 -7.23 19.64 5.05
CA SER A 79 -6.04 19.00 5.64
C SER A 79 -6.20 17.51 5.86
N LEU A 80 -7.39 17.07 6.30
CA LEU A 80 -7.71 15.65 6.43
C LEU A 80 -7.71 14.95 5.07
N ALA A 81 -8.20 15.59 4.01
CA ALA A 81 -8.18 15.04 2.66
C ALA A 81 -6.75 14.90 2.10
N VAL A 82 -5.92 15.95 2.26
CA VAL A 82 -4.50 15.93 1.86
C VAL A 82 -3.72 14.88 2.66
N LEU A 83 -4.00 14.77 3.95
CA LEU A 83 -3.43 13.73 4.80
C LEU A 83 -3.83 12.33 4.31
N ALA A 84 -5.10 12.10 4.01
CA ALA A 84 -5.58 10.83 3.50
C ALA A 84 -4.89 10.46 2.17
N LEU A 85 -4.74 11.41 1.25
CA LEU A 85 -4.00 11.21 0.00
C LEU A 85 -2.52 10.92 0.23
N GLY A 86 -1.84 11.73 1.06
CA GLY A 86 -0.43 11.54 1.39
C GLY A 86 -0.17 10.20 2.05
N LEU A 87 -1.09 9.74 2.87
CA LEU A 87 -0.99 8.46 3.54
C LEU A 87 -1.19 7.26 2.59
N LEU A 88 -2.16 7.37 1.68
CA LEU A 88 -2.40 6.33 0.68
C LEU A 88 -1.33 6.28 -0.41
N ILE A 89 -0.58 7.36 -0.63
CA ILE A 89 0.45 7.40 -1.68
C ILE A 89 1.48 6.27 -1.46
N ILE A 90 2.02 6.11 -0.26
CA ILE A 90 3.09 5.14 0.03
C ILE A 90 2.68 3.70 -0.37
N PRO A 91 1.54 3.15 0.11
CA PRO A 91 1.13 1.81 -0.27
C PRO A 91 0.70 1.72 -1.75
N LEU A 92 0.17 2.80 -2.37
CA LEU A 92 -0.16 2.82 -3.81
C LEU A 92 1.10 2.73 -4.67
N LEU A 93 2.12 3.52 -4.33
CA LEU A 93 3.45 3.48 -4.93
C LEU A 93 4.09 2.09 -4.76
N SER A 94 3.99 1.52 -3.57
CA SER A 94 4.53 0.20 -3.24
C SER A 94 3.88 -0.91 -4.07
N LEU A 95 2.54 -0.88 -4.23
CA LEU A 95 1.81 -1.85 -5.04
C LEU A 95 2.22 -1.75 -6.52
N GLY A 96 2.18 -0.55 -7.10
CA GLY A 96 2.57 -0.33 -8.50
C GLY A 96 4.02 -0.73 -8.78
N ALA A 97 4.93 -0.36 -7.87
CA ALA A 97 6.34 -0.74 -7.97
C ALA A 97 6.56 -2.26 -7.85
N SER A 98 5.73 -2.95 -7.07
CA SER A 98 5.76 -4.40 -6.93
C SER A 98 5.32 -5.10 -8.21
N ALA A 99 4.23 -4.62 -8.81
CA ALA A 99 3.71 -5.10 -10.09
C ALA A 99 4.72 -4.91 -11.23
N ALA A 100 5.35 -3.73 -11.29
CA ALA A 100 6.39 -3.43 -12.29
C ALA A 100 7.60 -4.37 -12.19
N ARG A 101 8.11 -4.60 -10.97
CA ARG A 101 9.25 -5.52 -10.75
C ARG A 101 8.91 -6.98 -11.02
N LEU A 102 7.68 -7.39 -10.72
CA LEU A 102 7.17 -8.72 -11.03
C LEU A 102 7.26 -9.02 -12.53
N GLY A 103 6.84 -8.06 -13.35
CA GLY A 103 7.02 -8.12 -14.80
C GLY A 103 8.48 -8.26 -15.19
N ALA A 104 9.38 -7.43 -14.64
CA ALA A 104 10.81 -7.45 -14.99
C ALA A 104 11.51 -8.77 -14.61
N ASN A 105 11.31 -9.27 -13.39
CA ASN A 105 12.00 -10.46 -12.87
C ASN A 105 11.56 -11.74 -13.59
N GLY A 106 10.26 -11.90 -13.86
CA GLY A 106 9.73 -13.06 -14.60
C GLY A 106 10.24 -13.13 -16.04
N ARG A 107 10.66 -11.99 -16.62
CA ARG A 107 11.16 -11.88 -18.00
C ARG A 107 12.67 -12.09 -18.11
N ALA A 108 13.43 -11.94 -17.03
CA ALA A 108 14.90 -12.02 -17.02
C ALA A 108 15.47 -13.29 -17.68
N ARG A 109 14.80 -14.45 -17.53
CA ARG A 109 15.23 -15.73 -18.15
C ARG A 109 15.17 -15.68 -19.68
N ARG A 110 14.11 -15.09 -20.25
CA ARG A 110 13.92 -14.91 -21.69
C ARG A 110 14.89 -13.87 -22.25
N LEU A 111 15.13 -12.81 -21.48
CA LEU A 111 16.09 -11.77 -21.83
C LEU A 111 17.52 -12.34 -21.90
N ALA A 112 17.87 -13.29 -21.03
CA ALA A 112 19.14 -14.00 -21.10
C ALA A 112 19.28 -14.83 -22.39
N SER A 113 18.24 -15.57 -22.82
CA SER A 113 18.28 -16.29 -24.10
C SER A 113 18.33 -15.36 -25.32
N LEU A 114 17.64 -14.22 -25.26
CA LEU A 114 17.68 -13.21 -26.32
C LEU A 114 19.05 -12.52 -26.42
N ARG A 115 19.71 -12.28 -25.29
CA ARG A 115 21.10 -11.79 -25.25
C ARG A 115 22.08 -12.81 -25.83
N LEU A 116 21.84 -14.12 -25.63
CA LEU A 116 22.64 -15.19 -26.26
C LEU A 116 22.52 -15.21 -27.79
N ILE A 117 21.43 -14.66 -28.35
CA ILE A 117 21.19 -14.53 -29.79
C ILE A 117 21.67 -13.14 -30.31
N GLY A 118 22.33 -12.34 -29.47
CA GLY A 118 22.99 -11.09 -29.87
C GLY A 118 22.22 -9.79 -29.60
N LEU A 119 21.06 -9.83 -28.93
CA LEU A 119 20.34 -8.61 -28.53
C LEU A 119 21.10 -7.82 -27.45
N SER A 120 21.16 -6.50 -27.61
CA SER A 120 21.83 -5.63 -26.64
C SER A 120 21.02 -5.51 -25.34
N ALA A 121 21.71 -5.23 -24.22
CA ALA A 121 21.05 -5.02 -22.93
C ALA A 121 20.04 -3.85 -22.96
N GLY A 122 20.31 -2.82 -23.77
CA GLY A 122 19.39 -1.69 -23.96
C GLY A 122 18.10 -2.10 -24.65
N GLN A 123 18.17 -2.89 -25.72
CA GLN A 123 16.98 -3.39 -26.46
C GLN A 123 16.09 -4.26 -25.57
N VAL A 124 16.72 -5.11 -24.78
CA VAL A 124 16.10 -5.99 -23.79
C VAL A 124 15.40 -5.20 -22.67
N ASN A 125 16.05 -4.16 -22.16
CA ASN A 125 15.48 -3.28 -21.14
C ASN A 125 14.31 -2.47 -21.70
N LEU A 126 14.44 -1.93 -22.92
CA LEU A 126 13.37 -1.20 -23.60
C LEU A 126 12.14 -2.07 -23.82
N MET A 127 12.33 -3.31 -24.28
CA MET A 127 11.24 -4.26 -24.47
C MET A 127 10.48 -4.51 -23.16
N THR A 128 11.22 -4.73 -22.07
CA THR A 128 10.61 -4.96 -20.74
C THR A 128 9.89 -3.73 -20.21
N LEU A 129 10.46 -2.55 -20.46
CA LEU A 129 9.86 -1.26 -20.10
C LEU A 129 8.54 -1.04 -20.82
N VAL A 130 8.53 -1.24 -22.15
CA VAL A 130 7.33 -1.10 -22.99
C VAL A 130 6.25 -2.10 -22.55
N GLU A 131 6.60 -3.37 -22.34
CA GLU A 131 5.64 -4.37 -21.85
C GLU A 131 4.99 -3.96 -20.52
N THR A 132 5.80 -3.43 -19.58
CA THR A 132 5.30 -3.01 -18.26
C THR A 132 4.48 -1.72 -18.34
N LEU A 133 4.86 -0.79 -19.22
CA LEU A 133 4.08 0.42 -19.51
C LEU A 133 2.73 0.10 -20.14
N ILE A 134 2.66 -0.90 -21.04
CA ILE A 134 1.38 -1.38 -21.58
C ILE A 134 0.50 -1.92 -20.46
N GLN A 135 1.05 -2.71 -19.55
CA GLN A 135 0.30 -3.23 -18.39
C GLN A 135 -0.19 -2.11 -17.47
N ALA A 136 0.65 -1.10 -17.23
CA ALA A 136 0.28 0.08 -16.45
C ALA A 136 -0.80 0.91 -17.14
N ALA A 137 -0.72 1.08 -18.47
CA ALA A 137 -1.73 1.80 -19.24
C ALA A 137 -3.08 1.07 -19.22
N VAL A 138 -3.09 -0.25 -19.47
CA VAL A 138 -4.31 -1.08 -19.38
C VAL A 138 -4.87 -1.07 -17.96
N GLY A 139 -4.00 -1.16 -16.95
CA GLY A 139 -4.43 -1.07 -15.56
C GLY A 139 -5.03 0.30 -15.25
N PHE A 140 -4.40 1.39 -15.68
CA PHE A 140 -4.89 2.75 -15.47
C PHE A 140 -6.25 2.99 -16.13
N THR A 141 -6.46 2.48 -17.35
CA THR A 141 -7.77 2.60 -18.02
C THR A 141 -8.86 1.81 -17.31
N ILE A 142 -8.58 0.58 -16.86
CA ILE A 142 -9.52 -0.22 -16.06
C ILE A 142 -9.81 0.48 -14.73
N GLY A 143 -8.77 0.93 -14.02
CA GLY A 143 -8.92 1.64 -12.75
C GLY A 143 -9.70 2.95 -12.89
N GLY A 144 -9.48 3.69 -13.97
CA GLY A 144 -10.25 4.87 -14.34
C GLY A 144 -11.72 4.56 -14.63
N ALA A 145 -12.00 3.47 -15.34
CA ALA A 145 -13.37 3.02 -15.58
C ALA A 145 -14.06 2.64 -14.26
N ILE A 146 -13.37 1.94 -13.35
CA ILE A 146 -13.91 1.62 -12.01
C ILE A 146 -14.17 2.90 -11.22
N TYR A 147 -13.24 3.87 -11.24
CA TYR A 147 -13.44 5.17 -10.59
C TYR A 147 -14.72 5.87 -11.07
N LEU A 148 -14.90 5.97 -12.39
CA LEU A 148 -16.12 6.56 -12.98
C LEU A 148 -17.39 5.80 -12.58
N LEU A 149 -17.34 4.47 -12.57
CA LEU A 149 -18.46 3.62 -12.14
C LEU A 149 -18.77 3.78 -10.64
N THR A 150 -17.77 4.10 -9.82
CA THR A 150 -17.99 4.35 -8.38
C THR A 150 -18.57 5.73 -8.08
N LEU A 151 -18.45 6.72 -8.99
CA LEU A 151 -18.92 8.10 -8.75
C LEU A 151 -20.36 8.19 -8.20
N PRO A 152 -21.36 7.49 -8.75
CA PRO A 152 -22.74 7.57 -8.25
C PRO A 152 -22.91 6.94 -6.87
N ALA A 153 -22.03 6.02 -6.46
CA ALA A 153 -22.10 5.44 -5.13
C ALA A 153 -21.76 6.47 -4.04
N TRP A 154 -20.87 7.43 -4.36
CA TRP A 154 -20.42 8.46 -3.43
C TRP A 154 -21.49 9.52 -3.13
N SER A 155 -22.50 9.69 -3.99
CA SER A 155 -23.60 10.63 -3.70
C SER A 155 -24.51 10.21 -2.56
N ASN A 156 -24.42 8.95 -2.11
CA ASN A 156 -25.09 8.49 -0.90
C ASN A 156 -24.40 8.95 0.38
N MET A 157 -23.22 9.58 0.29
CA MET A 157 -22.49 10.13 1.43
C MET A 157 -22.64 11.64 1.46
N SER A 158 -22.72 12.18 2.67
CA SER A 158 -22.67 13.61 2.97
C SER A 158 -21.42 13.94 3.79
N PHE A 159 -20.82 15.08 3.50
CA PHE A 159 -19.77 15.71 4.29
C PHE A 159 -20.18 17.16 4.55
N THR A 160 -20.08 17.59 5.81
CA THR A 160 -20.45 18.94 6.25
C THR A 160 -21.91 19.24 5.93
N THR A 161 -22.81 18.30 6.25
CA THR A 161 -24.26 18.28 5.88
C THR A 161 -24.59 18.38 4.38
N LEU A 162 -23.59 18.57 3.51
CA LEU A 162 -23.75 18.69 2.06
C LEU A 162 -23.54 17.32 1.39
N PRO A 163 -24.49 16.86 0.54
CA PRO A 163 -24.30 15.63 -0.22
C PRO A 163 -23.12 15.77 -1.19
N ILE A 164 -22.42 14.68 -1.46
CA ILE A 164 -21.36 14.65 -2.47
C ILE A 164 -22.02 14.61 -3.86
N THR A 165 -21.80 15.62 -4.68
CA THR A 165 -22.31 15.59 -6.06
C THR A 165 -21.30 14.89 -6.97
N THR A 166 -21.78 14.13 -7.96
CA THR A 166 -20.92 13.42 -8.91
C THR A 166 -19.97 14.35 -9.67
N THR A 167 -20.39 15.61 -9.91
CA THR A 167 -19.57 16.63 -10.57
C THR A 167 -18.45 17.16 -9.70
N GLU A 168 -18.64 17.26 -8.38
CA GLU A 168 -17.61 17.76 -7.46
C GLU A 168 -16.51 16.71 -7.24
N MET A 169 -16.85 15.43 -7.33
CA MET A 169 -15.88 14.35 -7.18
C MET A 169 -15.17 13.97 -8.49
N LEU A 170 -15.57 14.57 -9.63
CA LEU A 170 -14.97 14.35 -10.94
C LEU A 170 -13.64 15.10 -11.04
N LEU A 171 -12.56 14.34 -11.22
CA LEU A 171 -11.23 14.92 -11.37
C LEU A 171 -11.12 15.65 -12.71
N PRO A 172 -10.58 16.89 -12.75
CA PRO A 172 -10.39 17.63 -13.99
C PRO A 172 -9.39 16.91 -14.91
N TRP A 173 -9.45 17.20 -16.21
CA TRP A 173 -8.66 16.50 -17.23
C TRP A 173 -7.15 16.49 -16.92
N TRP A 174 -6.61 17.58 -16.35
CA TRP A 174 -5.20 17.66 -15.97
C TRP A 174 -4.87 16.76 -14.76
N GLY A 175 -5.82 16.53 -13.86
CA GLY A 175 -5.64 15.61 -12.73
C GLY A 175 -5.53 14.15 -13.19
N TRP A 176 -6.27 13.77 -14.23
CA TRP A 176 -6.10 12.47 -14.90
C TRP A 176 -4.71 12.32 -15.51
N LEU A 177 -4.20 13.37 -16.18
CA LEU A 177 -2.85 13.37 -16.74
C LEU A 177 -1.78 13.31 -15.64
N ALA A 178 -1.96 14.03 -14.53
CA ALA A 178 -1.05 14.00 -13.39
C ALA A 178 -1.00 12.59 -12.76
N ALA A 179 -2.16 11.94 -12.57
CA ALA A 179 -2.24 10.58 -12.06
C ALA A 179 -1.59 9.57 -13.03
N ALA A 180 -1.86 9.68 -14.33
CA ALA A 180 -1.24 8.84 -15.36
C ALA A 180 0.29 9.02 -15.41
N ALA A 181 0.76 10.27 -15.35
CA ALA A 181 2.19 10.60 -15.30
C ALA A 181 2.85 10.02 -14.05
N LEU A 182 2.21 10.12 -12.88
CA LEU A 182 2.71 9.53 -11.64
C LEU A 182 2.86 8.01 -11.78
N VAL A 183 1.81 7.31 -12.24
CA VAL A 183 1.85 5.85 -12.50
C VAL A 183 2.95 5.48 -13.50
N ALA A 184 3.11 6.27 -14.57
CA ALA A 184 4.16 6.06 -15.57
C ALA A 184 5.57 6.23 -14.97
N VAL A 185 5.83 7.30 -14.23
CA VAL A 185 7.12 7.57 -13.58
C VAL A 185 7.49 6.44 -12.61
N ILE A 186 6.53 5.98 -11.80
CA ILE A 186 6.75 4.86 -10.86
C ILE A 186 7.05 3.58 -11.63
N THR A 187 6.30 3.31 -12.70
CA THR A 187 6.47 2.12 -13.52
C THR A 187 7.83 2.10 -14.18
N ILE A 188 8.25 3.22 -14.78
CA ILE A 188 9.56 3.36 -15.41
C ILE A 188 10.66 3.18 -14.38
N GLY A 189 10.64 3.96 -13.28
CA GLY A 189 11.65 3.89 -12.23
C GLY A 189 11.75 2.50 -11.61
N SER A 190 10.62 1.85 -11.33
CA SER A 190 10.58 0.52 -10.71
C SER A 190 11.04 -0.59 -11.66
N THR A 191 10.71 -0.49 -12.95
CA THR A 191 11.14 -1.45 -13.97
C THR A 191 12.64 -1.34 -14.19
N LEU A 192 13.16 -0.11 -14.35
CA LEU A 192 14.59 0.14 -14.51
C LEU A 192 15.38 -0.31 -13.27
N ALA A 193 14.91 -0.01 -12.07
CA ALA A 193 15.53 -0.48 -10.83
C ALA A 193 15.56 -2.01 -10.71
N GLY A 194 14.51 -2.69 -11.19
CA GLY A 194 14.47 -4.16 -11.27
C GLY A 194 15.52 -4.71 -12.25
N LEU A 195 15.65 -4.09 -13.41
CA LEU A 195 16.58 -4.49 -14.48
C LEU A 195 18.05 -4.18 -14.15
N TRP A 196 18.34 -3.05 -13.52
CA TRP A 196 19.71 -2.65 -13.13
C TRP A 196 20.36 -3.67 -12.19
N ARG A 197 19.58 -4.34 -11.34
CA ARG A 197 20.08 -5.38 -10.44
C ARG A 197 20.56 -6.64 -11.19
N VAL A 198 20.09 -6.86 -12.42
CA VAL A 198 20.44 -8.01 -13.27
C VAL A 198 21.65 -7.71 -14.16
N SER A 199 21.92 -6.44 -14.50
CA SER A 199 23.03 -6.06 -15.37
C SER A 199 24.39 -5.98 -14.68
N ILE A 200 24.43 -5.85 -13.34
CA ILE A 200 25.68 -5.57 -12.59
C ILE A 200 26.57 -6.81 -12.38
N SER A 201 26.09 -8.05 -12.59
CA SER A 201 27.00 -9.20 -12.66
C SER A 201 26.43 -10.36 -13.49
N PRO A 202 26.93 -10.58 -14.72
CA PRO A 202 26.65 -11.79 -15.50
C PRO A 202 27.04 -13.09 -14.78
N LEU A 203 27.94 -13.01 -13.79
CA LEU A 203 28.45 -14.12 -12.97
C LEU A 203 27.68 -14.31 -11.64
N GLY A 204 26.88 -13.33 -11.21
CA GLY A 204 26.02 -13.43 -10.02
C GLY A 204 24.77 -14.31 -10.22
N VAL A 205 24.55 -14.79 -11.45
CA VAL A 205 23.49 -15.77 -11.77
C VAL A 205 23.92 -17.20 -11.40
N SER A 206 25.24 -17.51 -11.42
CA SER A 206 25.76 -18.79 -10.93
C SER A 206 26.00 -18.76 -9.42
N ARG A 207 26.43 -17.61 -8.88
CA ARG A 207 26.62 -17.39 -7.44
C ARG A 207 25.40 -16.63 -6.90
N ARG A 208 24.37 -17.39 -6.49
CA ARG A 208 23.16 -16.88 -5.80
C ARG A 208 23.53 -16.26 -4.44
N GLU A 209 24.28 -15.16 -4.43
CA GLU A 209 24.69 -14.49 -3.19
C GLU A 209 23.46 -13.89 -2.52
N THR A 210 23.25 -14.29 -1.27
CA THR A 210 22.23 -13.73 -0.38
C THR A 210 22.43 -12.21 -0.29
N PRO A 211 21.40 -11.38 -0.52
CA PRO A 211 21.54 -9.94 -0.41
C PRO A 211 22.08 -9.54 0.97
N LYS A 212 22.98 -8.56 1.02
CA LYS A 212 23.59 -8.09 2.27
C LYS A 212 22.50 -7.68 3.26
N ALA A 213 22.63 -8.14 4.52
CA ALA A 213 21.74 -7.78 5.61
C ALA A 213 21.56 -6.25 5.68
N MET A 214 20.31 -5.82 5.94
CA MET A 214 19.93 -4.41 5.95
C MET A 214 20.86 -3.60 6.89
N LYS A 215 21.46 -2.52 6.36
CA LYS A 215 22.41 -1.70 7.10
C LYS A 215 21.69 -0.89 8.19
N TYR A 216 22.29 -0.82 9.39
CA TYR A 216 21.81 -0.05 10.54
C TYR A 216 21.66 1.46 10.27
N TRP A 217 22.13 1.99 9.13
CA TRP A 217 21.95 3.39 8.72
C TRP A 217 20.47 3.82 8.65
N ARG A 218 19.51 2.88 8.51
CA ARG A 218 18.08 3.20 8.63
C ARG A 218 17.66 3.62 10.04
N VAL A 219 18.39 3.19 11.07
CA VAL A 219 18.23 3.68 12.45
C VAL A 219 18.50 5.18 12.50
N ILE A 220 19.47 5.69 11.73
CA ILE A 220 19.74 7.14 11.63
C ILE A 220 18.53 7.87 11.08
N GLY A 221 17.86 7.34 10.05
CA GLY A 221 16.63 7.94 9.53
C GLY A 221 15.48 7.98 10.54
N VAL A 222 15.33 6.92 11.34
CA VAL A 222 14.31 6.88 12.42
C VAL A 222 14.66 7.85 13.55
N VAL A 223 15.92 7.87 13.98
CA VAL A 223 16.41 8.77 15.04
C VAL A 223 16.34 10.23 14.59
N ALA A 224 16.63 10.53 13.32
CA ALA A 224 16.55 11.86 12.75
C ALA A 224 15.10 12.35 12.58
N ALA A 225 14.12 11.46 12.47
CA ALA A 225 12.72 11.84 12.38
C ALA A 225 12.18 12.41 13.70
N ILE A 226 12.70 11.95 14.86
CA ILE A 226 12.26 12.41 16.18
C ILE A 226 12.43 13.94 16.37
N PRO A 227 13.62 14.54 16.17
CA PRO A 227 13.77 15.99 16.31
C PRO A 227 13.00 16.76 15.23
N VAL A 228 12.86 16.23 14.01
CA VAL A 228 12.05 16.86 12.95
C VAL A 228 10.58 16.95 13.40
N LEU A 229 10.01 15.85 13.89
CA LEU A 229 8.65 15.85 14.43
C LEU A 229 8.52 16.76 15.65
N GLY A 230 9.53 16.79 16.53
CA GLY A 230 9.57 17.70 17.68
C GLY A 230 9.56 19.18 17.29
N VAL A 231 10.35 19.57 16.29
CA VAL A 231 10.35 20.94 15.75
C VAL A 231 9.01 21.26 15.10
N MET A 232 8.45 20.35 14.30
CA MET A 232 7.13 20.55 13.70
C MET A 232 6.04 20.76 14.76
N MET A 233 6.09 20.00 15.85
CA MET A 233 5.18 20.12 16.98
C MET A 233 5.32 21.46 17.72
N GLN A 234 6.53 22.02 17.82
CA GLN A 234 6.75 23.34 18.43
C GLN A 234 6.25 24.51 17.58
N ASN A 235 6.17 24.32 16.25
CA ASN A 235 5.66 25.34 15.32
C ASN A 235 4.16 25.16 15.04
N LEU A 236 3.52 24.17 15.66
CA LEU A 236 2.08 23.95 15.58
C LEU A 236 1.41 24.76 16.69
N ASP A 237 0.89 25.93 16.33
CA ASP A 237 0.04 26.74 17.22
C ASP A 237 -1.42 26.27 17.10
N PRO A 238 -1.96 25.53 18.09
CA PRO A 238 -3.30 24.96 18.02
C PRO A 238 -4.41 26.03 18.00
N GLU A 239 -4.11 27.24 18.44
CA GLU A 239 -5.06 28.36 18.50
C GLU A 239 -5.19 29.11 17.17
N THR A 240 -4.25 28.93 16.24
CA THR A 240 -4.25 29.66 14.96
C THR A 240 -4.80 28.77 13.84
N SER A 241 -6.02 29.06 13.38
CA SER A 241 -6.74 28.33 12.33
C SER A 241 -6.30 28.69 10.90
N THR A 242 -4.99 28.79 10.66
CA THR A 242 -4.45 29.10 9.32
C THR A 242 -4.23 27.85 8.47
N ILE A 243 -4.36 28.00 7.14
CA ILE A 243 -4.04 26.94 6.15
C ILE A 243 -2.62 26.38 6.36
N ALA A 244 -1.67 27.22 6.80
CA ALA A 244 -0.30 26.80 7.09
C ALA A 244 -0.21 25.78 8.23
N ASN A 245 -0.91 25.99 9.35
CA ASN A 245 -0.92 25.05 10.48
C ASN A 245 -1.60 23.72 10.11
N PHE A 246 -2.65 23.80 9.30
CA PHE A 246 -3.33 22.64 8.74
C PHE A 246 -2.41 21.81 7.83
N LEU A 247 -1.68 22.45 6.91
CA LEU A 247 -0.69 21.76 6.06
C LEU A 247 0.48 21.18 6.89
N LEU A 248 0.92 21.90 7.93
CA LEU A 248 1.98 21.44 8.81
C LEU A 248 1.57 20.19 9.60
N SER A 249 0.34 20.13 10.12
CA SER A 249 -0.18 18.95 10.82
C SER A 249 -0.31 17.73 9.90
N ALA A 250 -0.80 17.92 8.67
CA ALA A 250 -0.86 16.87 7.65
C ALA A 250 0.54 16.37 7.28
N LEU A 251 1.49 17.28 7.11
CA LEU A 251 2.89 16.96 6.82
C LEU A 251 3.55 16.20 7.98
N MET A 252 3.30 16.62 9.23
CA MET A 252 3.82 15.95 10.42
C MET A 252 3.35 14.50 10.50
N LEU A 253 2.05 14.24 10.30
CA LEU A 253 1.49 12.90 10.28
C LEU A 253 2.05 12.08 9.10
N MET A 254 2.22 12.68 7.93
CA MET A 254 2.86 12.01 6.79
C MET A 254 4.31 11.59 7.09
N VAL A 255 5.12 12.48 7.70
CA VAL A 255 6.51 12.19 8.11
C VAL A 255 6.54 11.06 9.14
N PHE A 256 5.60 11.05 10.08
CA PHE A 256 5.47 9.99 11.06
C PHE A 256 5.19 8.63 10.41
N PHE A 257 4.21 8.55 9.51
CA PHE A 257 3.91 7.32 8.76
C PHE A 257 5.08 6.86 7.90
N LEU A 258 5.81 7.79 7.27
CA LEU A 258 7.00 7.48 6.51
C LEU A 258 8.10 6.88 7.40
N THR A 259 8.24 7.39 8.63
CA THR A 259 9.19 6.88 9.62
C THR A 259 8.86 5.44 10.01
N VAL A 260 7.58 5.13 10.27
CA VAL A 260 7.12 3.76 10.53
C VAL A 260 7.41 2.85 9.33
N SER A 261 7.15 3.33 8.11
CA SER A 261 7.46 2.58 6.88
C SER A 261 8.95 2.32 6.64
N LEU A 262 9.80 3.27 7.04
CA LEU A 262 11.25 3.12 6.98
C LEU A 262 11.76 2.11 8.02
N ALA A 263 11.17 2.14 9.22
CA ALA A 263 11.54 1.32 10.36
C ALA A 263 11.07 -0.14 10.24
N GLY A 264 9.92 -0.40 9.61
CA GLY A 264 9.29 -1.72 9.56
C GLY A 264 10.23 -2.89 9.18
N PRO A 265 11.05 -2.80 8.12
CA PRO A 265 12.00 -3.85 7.77
C PRO A 265 13.05 -4.15 8.86
N LEU A 266 13.47 -3.13 9.62
CA LEU A 266 14.42 -3.31 10.73
C LEU A 266 13.76 -4.04 11.89
N PHE A 267 12.55 -3.62 12.28
CA PHE A 267 11.78 -4.28 13.35
C PHE A 267 11.53 -5.76 13.03
N ILE A 268 11.12 -6.06 11.79
CA ILE A 268 10.96 -7.45 11.32
C ILE A 268 12.28 -8.21 11.40
N GLN A 269 13.39 -7.62 10.94
CA GLN A 269 14.69 -8.29 10.97
C GLN A 269 15.15 -8.57 12.41
N MET A 270 15.04 -7.59 13.31
CA MET A 270 15.42 -7.72 14.71
C MET A 270 14.61 -8.81 15.41
N ALA A 271 13.30 -8.83 15.19
CA ALA A 271 12.42 -9.82 15.81
C ALA A 271 12.54 -11.22 15.18
N ALA A 272 12.87 -11.33 13.90
CA ALA A 272 13.05 -12.63 13.24
C ALA A 272 14.34 -13.35 13.67
N ARG A 273 15.38 -12.63 14.10
CA ARG A 273 16.68 -13.20 14.53
C ARG A 273 16.55 -14.24 15.65
N PRO A 274 15.95 -13.95 16.82
CA PRO A 274 15.81 -14.93 17.88
C PRO A 274 14.89 -16.10 17.47
N VAL A 275 13.88 -15.84 16.64
CA VAL A 275 12.91 -16.85 16.19
C VAL A 275 13.54 -17.87 15.24
N ALA A 276 14.64 -17.49 14.56
CA ALA A 276 15.40 -18.37 13.68
C ALA A 276 16.25 -19.42 14.40
N VAL A 277 16.44 -19.30 15.72
CA VAL A 277 17.07 -20.33 16.55
C VAL A 277 16.01 -21.38 16.90
N THR A 278 15.79 -22.33 15.99
CA THR A 278 14.78 -23.38 16.17
C THR A 278 15.13 -24.67 15.43
N ALA A 279 14.77 -25.81 16.03
CA ALA A 279 14.92 -27.13 15.41
C ALA A 279 13.73 -27.52 14.50
N ARG A 280 12.60 -26.78 14.55
CA ARG A 280 11.41 -27.09 13.75
C ARG A 280 11.60 -26.61 12.30
N THR A 281 11.70 -27.54 11.35
CA THR A 281 11.96 -27.26 9.93
C THR A 281 11.06 -26.18 9.30
N PRO A 282 9.72 -26.19 9.46
CA PRO A 282 8.88 -25.15 8.85
C PRO A 282 9.17 -23.75 9.41
N ARG A 283 9.40 -23.65 10.72
CA ARG A 283 9.71 -22.38 11.40
C ARG A 283 11.07 -21.88 10.94
N LEU A 284 12.10 -22.73 10.95
CA LEU A 284 13.45 -22.40 10.52
C LEU A 284 13.47 -21.87 9.08
N LEU A 285 12.83 -22.59 8.15
CA LEU A 285 12.73 -22.19 6.74
C LEU A 285 12.01 -20.84 6.60
N GLY A 286 10.82 -20.69 7.19
CA GLY A 286 10.06 -19.45 7.11
C GLY A 286 10.82 -18.25 7.67
N THR A 287 11.44 -18.40 8.85
CA THR A 287 12.21 -17.32 9.48
C THR A 287 13.47 -16.96 8.73
N ARG A 288 14.19 -17.94 8.17
CA ARG A 288 15.39 -17.66 7.35
C ARG A 288 15.01 -16.91 6.07
N ARG A 289 13.90 -17.28 5.43
CA ARG A 289 13.37 -16.54 4.27
C ARG A 289 13.03 -15.08 4.59
N VAL A 290 12.49 -14.82 5.79
CA VAL A 290 12.24 -13.44 6.26
C VAL A 290 13.56 -12.70 6.52
N LEU A 291 14.55 -13.36 7.12
CA LEU A 291 15.87 -12.75 7.39
C LEU A 291 16.68 -12.48 6.10
N ASP A 292 16.48 -13.29 5.06
CA ASP A 292 17.12 -13.11 3.75
C ASP A 292 16.61 -11.83 3.04
N ASP A 293 15.31 -11.52 3.14
CA ASP A 293 14.74 -10.26 2.60
C ASP A 293 13.65 -9.66 3.52
N PRO A 294 14.05 -8.96 4.61
CA PRO A 294 13.10 -8.32 5.52
C PRO A 294 12.31 -7.19 4.85
N ARG A 295 12.84 -6.61 3.77
CA ARG A 295 12.17 -5.53 3.03
C ARG A 295 11.01 -6.07 2.21
N ALA A 296 11.18 -7.22 1.58
CA ALA A 296 10.10 -7.95 0.93
C ALA A 296 9.03 -8.36 1.96
N ALA A 297 9.45 -8.89 3.12
CA ALA A 297 8.53 -9.23 4.21
C ALA A 297 7.71 -8.02 4.70
N TRP A 298 8.35 -6.87 4.93
CA TRP A 298 7.64 -5.62 5.26
C TRP A 298 6.65 -5.21 4.17
N ARG A 299 7.11 -5.17 2.92
CA ARG A 299 6.27 -4.77 1.77
C ARG A 299 5.03 -5.64 1.60
N ASN A 300 5.12 -6.92 1.95
CA ASN A 300 4.00 -7.87 1.91
C ASN A 300 2.88 -7.50 2.88
N ILE A 301 3.19 -6.82 4.00
CA ILE A 301 2.24 -6.55 5.10
C ILE A 301 2.11 -5.06 5.44
N SER A 302 2.86 -4.17 4.77
CA SER A 302 3.00 -2.78 5.19
C SER A 302 1.68 -2.02 5.15
N ALA A 303 0.87 -2.22 4.11
CA ALA A 303 -0.42 -1.54 4.00
C ALA A 303 -1.38 -1.96 5.13
N ILE A 304 -1.40 -3.25 5.50
CA ILE A 304 -2.23 -3.78 6.60
C ILE A 304 -1.71 -3.27 7.95
N SER A 305 -0.40 -3.17 8.12
CA SER A 305 0.21 -2.62 9.33
C SER A 305 -0.05 -1.11 9.48
N LEU A 306 0.10 -0.31 8.43
CA LEU A 306 -0.18 1.13 8.48
C LEU A 306 -1.69 1.40 8.66
N MET A 307 -2.53 0.53 8.12
CA MET A 307 -3.98 0.54 8.37
C MET A 307 -4.31 0.27 9.84
N ALA A 308 -3.61 -0.65 10.51
CA ALA A 308 -3.78 -0.89 11.94
C ALA A 308 -3.31 0.29 12.80
N LEU A 309 -2.28 1.03 12.37
CA LEU A 309 -1.91 2.31 12.99
C LEU A 309 -3.07 3.32 12.89
N LEU A 310 -3.65 3.49 11.69
CA LEU A 310 -4.81 4.36 11.51
C LEU A 310 -5.98 3.95 12.38
N ALA A 311 -6.35 2.66 12.35
CA ALA A 311 -7.45 2.13 13.12
C ALA A 311 -7.22 2.32 14.63
N SER A 312 -5.97 2.19 15.09
CA SER A 312 -5.62 2.42 16.49
C SER A 312 -5.76 3.89 16.87
N VAL A 313 -5.22 4.82 16.08
CA VAL A 313 -5.35 6.27 16.32
C VAL A 313 -6.81 6.69 16.44
N VAL A 314 -7.70 6.07 15.66
CA VAL A 314 -9.13 6.34 15.65
C VAL A 314 -9.82 5.97 16.96
N VAL A 315 -9.37 4.91 17.64
CA VAL A 315 -9.90 4.52 18.96
C VAL A 315 -9.76 5.66 19.98
N PHE A 316 -8.71 6.48 19.84
CA PHE A 316 -8.39 7.57 20.76
C PHE A 316 -8.85 8.94 20.27
N ILE A 317 -8.78 9.24 18.97
CA ILE A 317 -9.19 10.57 18.46
C ILE A 317 -10.71 10.78 18.57
N MET A 318 -11.50 9.70 18.52
CA MET A 318 -12.97 9.80 18.57
C MET A 318 -13.56 9.86 19.99
N THR A 319 -12.74 9.87 21.05
CA THR A 319 -13.19 10.21 22.42
C THR A 319 -13.04 11.69 22.73
N MET A 320 -13.17 12.54 21.72
CA MET A 320 -13.47 13.94 21.96
C MET A 320 -14.87 14.02 22.60
N ASP A 321 -14.97 13.56 23.84
CA ASP A 321 -16.06 13.66 24.77
C ASP A 321 -15.75 14.91 25.58
N VAL A 322 -16.21 16.05 25.07
CA VAL A 322 -16.15 17.31 25.78
C VAL A 322 -17.39 17.37 26.69
N THR A 323 -17.49 16.41 27.60
CA THR A 323 -18.43 16.47 28.72
C THR A 323 -17.98 17.48 29.78
N GLY A 324 -16.88 18.23 29.54
CA GLY A 324 -16.27 19.18 30.47
C GLY A 324 -16.31 20.65 30.05
N TYR A 325 -16.67 20.99 28.80
CA TYR A 325 -17.02 22.36 28.44
C TYR A 325 -18.52 22.37 28.17
N GLY A 326 -19.31 22.87 29.12
CA GLY A 326 -20.70 23.21 28.86
C GLY A 326 -20.73 24.30 27.81
N SER A 327 -20.92 23.93 26.55
CA SER A 327 -21.26 24.88 25.50
C SER A 327 -22.69 25.35 25.79
N ILE A 328 -22.90 26.67 25.75
CA ILE A 328 -24.21 27.28 26.01
C ILE A 328 -25.11 27.18 24.74
N ASN A 329 -24.54 26.79 23.60
CA ASN A 329 -25.17 26.88 22.27
C ASN A 329 -25.32 25.49 21.62
N GLU A 330 -26.57 25.13 21.30
CA GLU A 330 -26.97 23.87 20.65
C GLU A 330 -26.35 23.68 19.26
N ASP A 331 -26.08 24.78 18.55
CA ASP A 331 -25.52 24.78 17.19
C ASP A 331 -24.05 24.29 17.15
N VAL A 332 -23.26 24.65 18.17
CA VAL A 332 -21.85 24.23 18.28
C VAL A 332 -21.75 22.73 18.53
N ASP A 333 -22.66 22.20 19.34
CA ASP A 333 -22.75 20.76 19.61
C ASP A 333 -23.19 19.96 18.38
N ASN A 334 -24.13 20.48 17.59
CA ASN A 334 -24.59 19.85 16.36
C ASN A 334 -23.50 19.82 15.27
N LEU A 335 -22.73 20.90 15.14
CA LEU A 335 -21.59 20.93 14.24
C LEU A 335 -20.50 19.94 14.67
N ARG A 336 -20.20 19.88 15.97
CA ARG A 336 -19.22 18.94 16.52
C ARG A 336 -19.60 17.50 16.20
N ARG A 337 -20.87 17.11 16.40
CA ARG A 337 -21.37 15.76 16.05
C ARG A 337 -21.22 15.48 14.55
N THR A 338 -21.48 16.47 13.70
CA THR A 338 -21.33 16.36 12.24
C THR A 338 -19.86 16.14 11.86
N LEU A 339 -18.94 16.95 12.40
CA LEU A 339 -17.49 16.82 12.17
C LEU A 339 -16.97 15.44 12.59
N THR A 340 -17.31 14.99 13.80
CA THR A 340 -16.89 13.67 14.27
C THR A 340 -17.47 12.54 13.40
N GLY A 341 -18.72 12.67 12.97
CA GLY A 341 -19.36 11.72 12.04
C GLY A 341 -18.65 11.66 10.69
N ASP A 342 -18.25 12.80 10.15
CA ASP A 342 -17.56 12.87 8.86
C ASP A 342 -16.11 12.38 8.92
N ILE A 343 -15.39 12.70 9.99
CA ILE A 343 -14.07 12.11 10.26
C ILE A 343 -14.18 10.59 10.30
N THR A 344 -15.24 10.06 10.92
CA THR A 344 -15.51 8.61 10.97
C THR A 344 -15.71 8.01 9.59
N LYS A 345 -16.50 8.65 8.73
CA LYS A 345 -16.69 8.22 7.33
C LYS A 345 -15.37 8.24 6.56
N GLY A 346 -14.62 9.35 6.65
CA GLY A 346 -13.32 9.50 5.97
C GLY A 346 -12.29 8.45 6.39
N VAL A 347 -12.20 8.19 7.70
CA VAL A 347 -11.38 7.12 8.25
C VAL A 347 -11.82 5.75 7.75
N ALA A 348 -13.12 5.45 7.77
CA ALA A 348 -13.63 4.16 7.31
C ALA A 348 -13.27 3.90 5.84
N ILE A 349 -13.34 4.93 5.00
CA ILE A 349 -12.89 4.88 3.59
C ILE A 349 -11.38 4.59 3.53
N ALA A 350 -10.55 5.30 4.30
CA ALA A 350 -9.11 5.09 4.32
C ALA A 350 -8.71 3.69 4.79
N LEU A 351 -9.41 3.14 5.80
CA LEU A 351 -9.22 1.77 6.28
C LEU A 351 -9.62 0.75 5.20
N ALA A 352 -10.77 0.94 4.55
CA ALA A 352 -11.22 0.08 3.47
C ALA A 352 -10.24 0.07 2.28
N PHE A 353 -9.76 1.25 1.87
CA PHE A 353 -8.77 1.37 0.80
C PHE A 353 -7.45 0.69 1.17
N SER A 354 -7.00 0.88 2.41
CA SER A 354 -5.77 0.24 2.89
C SER A 354 -5.90 -1.29 2.99
N LEU A 355 -7.08 -1.81 3.33
CA LEU A 355 -7.39 -3.25 3.31
C LEU A 355 -7.36 -3.82 1.88
N ILE A 356 -8.00 -3.14 0.91
CA ILE A 356 -7.98 -3.55 -0.50
C ILE A 356 -6.55 -3.57 -1.03
N LEU A 357 -5.80 -2.51 -0.75
CA LEU A 357 -4.42 -2.33 -1.18
C LEU A 357 -3.48 -3.34 -0.52
N GLY A 358 -3.69 -3.61 0.76
CA GLY A 358 -3.00 -4.64 1.53
C GLY A 358 -3.27 -6.03 0.99
N ALA A 359 -4.54 -6.42 0.83
CA ALA A 359 -4.91 -7.73 0.32
C ALA A 359 -4.36 -7.97 -1.09
N THR A 360 -4.51 -6.99 -1.99
CA THR A 360 -3.98 -7.05 -3.36
C THR A 360 -2.46 -7.15 -3.36
N GLY A 361 -1.78 -6.32 -2.56
CA GLY A 361 -0.33 -6.34 -2.41
C GLY A 361 0.21 -7.64 -1.85
N THR A 362 -0.43 -8.18 -0.80
CA THR A 362 -0.08 -9.48 -0.21
C THR A 362 -0.28 -10.60 -1.24
N LEU A 363 -1.43 -10.66 -1.93
CA LEU A 363 -1.70 -11.68 -2.95
C LEU A 363 -0.63 -11.70 -4.04
N ILE A 364 -0.32 -10.52 -4.57
CA ILE A 364 0.70 -10.33 -5.61
C ILE A 364 2.08 -10.76 -5.11
N HIS A 365 2.43 -10.38 -3.87
CA HIS A 365 3.69 -10.76 -3.27
C HIS A 365 3.78 -12.28 -3.04
N GLN A 366 2.72 -12.91 -2.52
CA GLN A 366 2.67 -14.36 -2.32
C GLN A 366 2.77 -15.09 -3.66
N ALA A 367 2.07 -14.62 -4.69
CA ALA A 367 2.15 -15.17 -6.03
C ALA A 367 3.59 -15.07 -6.59
N SER A 368 4.24 -13.90 -6.48
CA SER A 368 5.65 -13.72 -6.87
C SER A 368 6.56 -14.74 -6.20
N ASP A 369 6.46 -14.86 -4.87
CA ASP A 369 7.34 -15.71 -4.07
C ASP A 369 7.20 -17.19 -4.44
N VAL A 370 6.00 -17.63 -4.84
CA VAL A 370 5.77 -18.98 -5.38
C VAL A 370 6.60 -19.24 -6.65
N PHE A 371 6.60 -18.29 -7.59
CA PHE A 371 7.34 -18.43 -8.84
C PHE A 371 8.85 -18.28 -8.63
N ASP A 372 9.26 -17.30 -7.84
CA ASP A 372 10.67 -17.01 -7.56
C ASP A 372 11.34 -18.21 -6.84
N ARG A 373 10.62 -18.87 -5.93
CA ARG A 373 11.13 -20.01 -5.14
C ARG A 373 10.76 -21.38 -5.70
N ALA A 374 10.20 -21.45 -6.91
CA ALA A 374 9.74 -22.70 -7.49
C ALA A 374 10.87 -23.74 -7.65
N GLU A 375 12.08 -23.31 -8.03
CA GLU A 375 13.24 -24.20 -8.15
C GLU A 375 13.72 -24.71 -6.79
N GLU A 376 13.83 -23.81 -5.81
CA GLU A 376 14.22 -24.13 -4.43
C GLU A 376 13.23 -25.14 -3.81
N SER A 377 11.94 -24.86 -3.94
CA SER A 377 10.87 -25.71 -3.42
C SER A 377 10.87 -27.10 -4.07
N ALA A 378 11.10 -27.17 -5.39
CA ALA A 378 11.21 -28.45 -6.10
C ALA A 378 12.44 -29.25 -5.65
N ALA A 379 13.60 -28.60 -5.46
CA ALA A 379 14.81 -29.25 -4.98
C ALA A 379 14.64 -29.80 -3.55
N LEU A 380 14.01 -29.03 -2.65
CA LEU A 380 13.73 -29.48 -1.28
C LEU A 380 12.81 -30.70 -1.24
N MET A 381 11.78 -30.76 -2.10
CA MET A 381 10.93 -31.95 -2.19
C MET A 381 11.68 -33.17 -2.74
N ARG A 382 12.63 -32.97 -3.67
CA ARG A 382 13.50 -34.07 -4.15
C ARG A 382 14.42 -34.61 -3.06
N ILE A 383 14.78 -33.78 -2.08
CA ILE A 383 15.54 -34.19 -0.88
C ILE A 383 14.62 -34.91 0.15
N GLY A 384 13.32 -34.99 -0.10
CA GLY A 384 12.34 -35.70 0.75
C GLY A 384 11.52 -34.78 1.66
N LEU A 385 11.60 -33.46 1.51
CA LEU A 385 10.80 -32.53 2.31
C LEU A 385 9.33 -32.56 1.87
N PRO A 386 8.36 -32.85 2.76
CA PRO A 386 6.96 -32.95 2.37
C PRO A 386 6.37 -31.58 2.01
N TYR A 387 5.42 -31.57 1.07
CA TYR A 387 4.74 -30.36 0.61
C TYR A 387 4.05 -29.58 1.75
N SER A 388 3.50 -30.29 2.73
CA SER A 388 2.87 -29.68 3.92
C SER A 388 3.86 -28.86 4.77
N THR A 389 5.15 -29.21 4.79
CA THR A 389 6.19 -28.43 5.47
C THR A 389 6.49 -27.13 4.73
N LEU A 390 6.43 -27.12 3.39
CA LEU A 390 6.59 -25.88 2.61
C LEU A 390 5.43 -24.91 2.82
N LEU A 391 4.20 -25.43 2.89
CA LEU A 391 3.01 -24.60 3.20
C LEU A 391 3.11 -24.00 4.62
N LYS A 392 3.47 -24.83 5.61
CA LYS A 392 3.69 -24.35 6.98
C LYS A 392 4.83 -23.32 7.05
N ALA A 393 5.90 -23.52 6.29
CA ALA A 393 7.00 -22.56 6.22
C ALA A 393 6.56 -21.20 5.66
N ARG A 394 5.64 -21.19 4.68
CA ARG A 394 5.05 -19.95 4.15
C ARG A 394 4.23 -19.23 5.21
N LEU A 395 3.43 -19.95 6.00
CA LEU A 395 2.68 -19.33 7.11
C LEU A 395 3.65 -18.68 8.12
N TRP A 396 4.77 -19.34 8.44
CA TRP A 396 5.83 -18.77 9.28
C TRP A 396 6.58 -17.60 8.65
N GLN A 397 6.56 -17.46 7.33
CA GLN A 397 7.15 -16.33 6.60
C GLN A 397 6.24 -15.09 6.63
N VAL A 398 4.93 -15.26 6.82
CA VAL A 398 3.94 -14.17 6.70
C VAL A 398 3.31 -13.79 8.04
N ILE A 399 2.83 -14.75 8.82
CA ILE A 399 2.03 -14.49 10.03
C ILE A 399 2.85 -13.81 11.13
N PRO A 400 4.06 -14.28 11.52
CA PRO A 400 4.79 -13.66 12.61
C PRO A 400 5.20 -12.20 12.30
N PRO A 401 5.73 -11.86 11.12
CA PRO A 401 5.96 -10.45 10.76
C PRO A 401 4.67 -9.62 10.79
N LEU A 402 3.55 -10.17 10.32
CA LEU A 402 2.25 -9.50 10.35
C LEU A 402 1.81 -9.18 11.78
N LEU A 403 1.73 -10.20 12.64
CA LEU A 403 1.28 -10.04 14.03
C LEU A 403 2.19 -9.10 14.81
N LEU A 404 3.51 -9.19 14.57
CA LEU A 404 4.48 -8.27 15.18
C LEU A 404 4.20 -6.83 14.77
N MET A 405 4.10 -6.57 13.47
CA MET A 405 3.91 -5.20 13.00
C MET A 405 2.54 -4.64 13.35
N LEU A 406 1.49 -5.47 13.37
CA LEU A 406 0.17 -5.08 13.91
C LEU A 406 0.29 -4.68 15.38
N SER A 407 0.97 -5.47 16.21
CA SER A 407 1.18 -5.15 17.63
C SER A 407 1.93 -3.83 17.80
N VAL A 408 3.01 -3.63 17.02
CA VAL A 408 3.81 -2.39 17.06
C VAL A 408 2.99 -1.19 16.61
N THR A 409 2.25 -1.29 15.51
CA THR A 409 1.49 -0.16 14.96
C THR A 409 0.25 0.19 15.78
N ILE A 410 -0.44 -0.81 16.33
CA ILE A 410 -1.53 -0.58 17.27
C ILE A 410 -1.01 0.07 18.55
N GLY A 411 0.08 -0.47 19.11
CA GLY A 411 0.72 0.11 20.30
C GLY A 411 1.19 1.54 20.06
N LEU A 412 1.74 1.83 18.88
CA LEU A 412 2.16 3.17 18.50
C LEU A 412 0.98 4.14 18.35
N GLY A 413 -0.13 3.70 17.76
CA GLY A 413 -1.36 4.50 17.71
C GLY A 413 -1.95 4.77 19.09
N ALA A 414 -1.87 3.80 20.01
CA ALA A 414 -2.28 3.97 21.39
C ALA A 414 -1.37 4.94 22.14
N LEU A 415 -0.05 4.85 21.94
CA LEU A 415 0.90 5.82 22.48
C LEU A 415 0.57 7.23 22.01
N LEU A 416 0.32 7.44 20.72
CA LEU A 416 -0.10 8.75 20.20
C LEU A 416 -1.38 9.25 20.87
N GLY A 417 -2.38 8.39 21.03
CA GLY A 417 -3.62 8.72 21.74
C GLY A 417 -3.37 9.17 23.18
N THR A 418 -2.53 8.44 23.92
CA THR A 418 -2.16 8.81 25.31
C THR A 418 -1.34 10.09 25.40
N PHE A 419 -0.43 10.35 24.45
CA PHE A 419 0.33 11.60 24.38
C PHE A 419 -0.56 12.80 24.06
N ALA A 420 -1.67 12.58 23.36
CA ALA A 420 -2.69 13.59 23.09
C ALA A 420 -3.72 13.74 24.23
N GLU A 421 -3.45 13.13 25.40
CA GLU A 421 -4.33 13.12 26.58
C GLU A 421 -5.75 12.60 26.30
N GLN A 422 -5.92 11.79 25.25
CA GLN A 422 -7.20 11.18 24.88
C GLN A 422 -7.37 9.82 25.56
N LYS A 423 -8.60 9.52 26.01
CA LYS A 423 -8.96 8.20 26.52
C LYS A 423 -9.28 7.25 25.37
N ALA A 424 -9.20 5.95 25.60
CA ALA A 424 -9.66 4.99 24.59
C ALA A 424 -11.20 4.90 24.60
N ASN A 425 -11.84 4.98 23.44
CA ASN A 425 -13.27 4.70 23.34
C ASN A 425 -13.48 3.18 23.30
N THR A 426 -14.28 2.64 24.23
CA THR A 426 -14.57 1.20 24.25
C THR A 426 -15.37 0.77 23.02
N ASP A 427 -16.25 1.62 22.49
CA ASP A 427 -17.06 1.29 21.32
C ASP A 427 -16.20 1.18 20.04
N ASN A 428 -15.16 2.01 19.94
CA ASN A 428 -14.26 2.00 18.79
C ASN A 428 -13.24 0.84 18.84
N LEU A 429 -13.04 0.21 20.00
CA LEU A 429 -12.23 -1.02 20.08
C LEU A 429 -12.83 -2.14 19.22
N VAL A 430 -14.16 -2.19 19.10
CA VAL A 430 -14.85 -3.17 18.26
C VAL A 430 -14.46 -2.98 16.79
N ILE A 431 -14.43 -1.74 16.30
CA ILE A 431 -13.98 -1.41 14.94
C ILE A 431 -12.53 -1.85 14.73
N LEU A 432 -11.64 -1.54 15.69
CA LEU A 432 -10.23 -1.95 15.61
C LEU A 432 -10.09 -3.47 15.50
N VAL A 433 -10.80 -4.23 16.35
CA VAL A 433 -10.77 -5.70 16.35
C VAL A 433 -11.27 -6.25 15.01
N TRP A 434 -12.38 -5.74 14.48
CA TRP A 434 -12.92 -6.18 13.19
C TRP A 434 -11.96 -5.89 12.04
N VAL A 435 -11.43 -4.67 11.99
CA VAL A 435 -10.54 -4.22 10.91
C VAL A 435 -9.22 -4.99 10.92
N VAL A 436 -8.64 -5.21 12.10
CA VAL A 436 -7.42 -6.03 12.27
C VAL A 436 -7.69 -7.49 11.94
N GLY A 437 -8.81 -8.05 12.43
CA GLY A 437 -9.24 -9.41 12.13
C GLY A 437 -9.44 -9.64 10.64
N LEU A 438 -10.09 -8.71 9.95
CA LEU A 438 -10.28 -8.74 8.50
C LEU A 438 -8.94 -8.65 7.75
N GLY A 439 -8.02 -7.78 8.19
CA GLY A 439 -6.68 -7.70 7.61
C GLY A 439 -5.89 -9.00 7.72
N ILE A 440 -5.97 -9.66 8.89
CA ILE A 440 -5.35 -10.99 9.10
C ILE A 440 -6.02 -12.04 8.20
N ALA A 441 -7.35 -12.07 8.16
CA ALA A 441 -8.12 -13.01 7.34
C ALA A 441 -7.80 -12.87 5.85
N LEU A 442 -7.75 -11.64 5.32
CA LEU A 442 -7.38 -11.37 3.93
C LEU A 442 -5.94 -11.81 3.62
N THR A 443 -5.01 -11.60 4.56
CA THR A 443 -3.63 -12.07 4.42
C THR A 443 -3.56 -13.59 4.35
N LEU A 444 -4.28 -14.29 5.22
CA LEU A 444 -4.36 -15.75 5.22
C LEU A 444 -5.02 -16.28 3.95
N ALA A 445 -6.11 -15.65 3.52
CA ALA A 445 -6.80 -15.98 2.27
C ALA A 445 -5.86 -15.84 1.06
N ALA A 446 -5.05 -14.79 1.00
CA ALA A 446 -4.04 -14.61 -0.04
C ALA A 446 -2.97 -15.72 -0.03
N VAL A 447 -2.52 -16.16 1.15
CA VAL A 447 -1.58 -17.28 1.28
C VAL A 447 -2.22 -18.60 0.80
N VAL A 448 -3.48 -18.85 1.16
CA VAL A 448 -4.21 -20.07 0.75
C VAL A 448 -4.52 -20.06 -0.76
N ALA A 449 -4.93 -18.92 -1.31
CA ALA A 449 -5.24 -18.75 -2.73
C ALA A 449 -4.03 -19.05 -3.65
N THR A 450 -2.81 -18.94 -3.14
CA THR A 450 -1.58 -19.24 -3.90
C THR A 450 -1.09 -20.69 -3.75
N ALA A 451 -1.71 -21.50 -2.88
CA ALA A 451 -1.41 -22.93 -2.76
C ALA A 451 -1.64 -23.73 -4.06
N PRO A 452 -2.78 -23.59 -4.80
CA PRO A 452 -2.97 -24.31 -6.06
C PRO A 452 -1.97 -23.91 -7.14
N ILE A 453 -1.61 -22.62 -7.21
CA ILE A 453 -0.57 -22.11 -8.12
C ILE A 453 0.76 -22.82 -7.83
N GLN A 454 1.11 -22.95 -6.55
CA GLN A 454 2.32 -23.66 -6.16
C GLN A 454 2.29 -25.14 -6.56
N ALA A 455 1.18 -25.84 -6.34
CA ALA A 455 1.04 -27.24 -6.74
C ALA A 455 1.22 -27.42 -8.27
N MET A 456 0.62 -26.53 -9.07
CA MET A 456 0.76 -26.52 -10.53
C MET A 456 2.20 -26.28 -10.98
N VAL A 457 2.88 -25.29 -10.39
CA VAL A 457 4.27 -24.96 -10.76
C VAL A 457 5.23 -26.09 -10.41
N LEU A 458 4.98 -26.79 -9.29
CA LEU A 458 5.79 -27.90 -8.83
C LEU A 458 5.59 -29.17 -9.65
N SER A 459 4.36 -29.49 -10.07
CA SER A 459 4.08 -30.67 -10.90
C SER A 459 4.70 -30.56 -12.30
N GLN A 460 4.74 -29.37 -12.89
CA GLN A 460 5.35 -29.12 -14.19
C GLN A 460 6.87 -29.36 -14.21
N LYS A 461 7.58 -29.11 -13.09
CA LYS A 461 9.02 -29.37 -12.98
C LYS A 461 9.37 -30.84 -12.75
N SER A 462 8.39 -31.68 -12.40
CA SER A 462 8.58 -33.11 -12.27
C SER A 462 8.64 -33.82 -13.64
N ARG A 463 7.89 -33.34 -14.64
CA ARG A 463 7.75 -33.96 -15.97
C ARG A 463 8.78 -33.52 -17.01
N LYS A 464 10.08 -33.49 -16.66
CA LYS A 464 11.12 -33.13 -17.64
C LYS A 464 11.75 -34.32 -18.37
N ASN A 465 11.31 -35.55 -18.06
CA ASN A 465 11.84 -36.80 -18.61
C ASN A 465 10.75 -37.77 -19.15
N ASP A 466 9.55 -37.26 -19.46
CA ASP A 466 8.56 -38.06 -20.23
C ASP A 466 8.62 -37.67 -21.71
#